data_AF-A0A8R1XRJ3-F1
#
_entry.id   AF-A0A8R1XRJ3-F1
#
_cell.length_a   1.000
_cell.length_b   1.000
_cell.length_c   1.000
_cell.angle_alpha   90.00
_cell.angle_beta   90.00
_cell.angle_gamma   90.00
#
_symmetry.space_group_name_H-M   'P 1'
#
loop_
_entity.id
_entity.type
_entity.pdbx_description
1 polymer ?
#
loop_
_entity_poly.entity_id
_entity_poly.type
_entity_poly.pdbx_seq_one_letter_code
_entity_poly.pdbx_strand_id
1 'polypeptide(L)'
;MRQYIRDQVKRRRSKDLKGQDFVDEESFYFSRSLIFRSKELLKQYHQSHLLKEQEKAMKSQKVRSSDKKRKSRRKESYSACIYHVLKQVHPDKGISSKAMSIIKSFVNDIFKRIAAEAGHLETCNVQCLCSLRSSGSNIILLARSKVFQ
;
A
#
# COMPACT_ATOMS: atom_id res chain seq x y z
N MET A 1 -36.77 24.23 30.54
CA MET A 1 -36.51 23.00 29.78
C MET A 1 -35.02 22.58 29.74
N ARG A 2 -34.08 23.45 29.33
CA ARG A 2 -32.63 23.09 29.24
C ARG A 2 -31.99 22.66 30.57
N GLN A 3 -32.43 23.20 31.71
CA GLN A 3 -31.97 22.78 33.05
C GLN A 3 -32.45 21.35 33.39
N TYR A 4 -33.72 21.04 33.15
CA TYR A 4 -34.29 19.71 33.41
C TYR A 4 -33.58 18.58 32.68
N ILE A 5 -33.21 18.76 31.41
CA ILE A 5 -32.43 17.76 30.66
C ILE A 5 -31.06 17.54 31.33
N ARG A 6 -30.41 18.63 31.76
CA ARG A 6 -29.13 18.59 32.46
C ARG A 6 -29.22 17.82 33.78
N ASP A 7 -30.30 18.04 34.53
CA ASP A 7 -30.55 17.37 35.81
C ASP A 7 -30.98 15.91 35.63
N GLN A 8 -31.72 15.58 34.57
CA GLN A 8 -32.10 14.20 34.24
C GLN A 8 -30.89 13.35 33.84
N VAL A 9 -29.94 13.90 33.08
CA VAL A 9 -28.69 13.20 32.72
C VAL A 9 -27.81 12.97 33.95
N LYS A 10 -27.74 13.96 34.86
CA LYS A 10 -27.03 13.79 36.15
C LYS A 10 -27.65 12.68 37.01
N ARG A 11 -28.98 12.61 37.09
CA ARG A 11 -29.67 11.59 37.91
C ARG A 11 -29.55 10.17 37.37
N ARG A 12 -29.56 9.96 36.04
CA ARG A 12 -29.41 8.61 35.47
C ARG A 12 -28.01 8.02 35.65
N ARG A 13 -26.96 8.85 35.69
CA ARG A 13 -25.57 8.35 35.77
C ARG A 13 -25.15 7.92 37.18
N SER A 14 -25.97 8.19 38.21
CA SER A 14 -25.59 8.04 39.62
C SER A 14 -26.11 6.76 40.30
N LYS A 15 -26.77 5.83 39.60
CA LYS A 15 -27.28 4.60 40.23
C LYS A 15 -26.52 3.32 39.88
N ASP A 16 -25.65 3.37 38.88
CA ASP A 16 -24.82 2.24 38.51
C ASP A 16 -23.36 2.61 38.75
N LEU A 17 -22.57 1.69 39.30
CA LEU A 17 -21.19 1.82 39.75
C LEU A 17 -21.04 2.20 41.24
N LYS A 18 -21.66 1.37 42.09
CA LYS A 18 -21.07 1.00 43.38
C LYS A 18 -19.89 0.07 43.10
N GLY A 19 -18.69 0.44 43.54
CA GLY A 19 -17.52 -0.47 43.55
C GLY A 19 -16.32 0.10 42.80
N GLN A 20 -15.32 0.50 43.60
CA GLN A 20 -13.86 0.42 43.37
C GLN A 20 -13.44 0.52 41.90
N ASP A 21 -12.87 1.62 41.44
CA ASP A 21 -11.52 2.04 41.82
C ASP A 21 -11.43 3.54 42.13
N PHE A 22 -10.78 3.89 43.23
CA PHE A 22 -10.39 5.25 43.59
C PHE A 22 -9.29 5.69 42.61
N VAL A 23 -9.67 6.35 41.52
CA VAL A 23 -8.73 6.94 40.56
C VAL A 23 -8.68 8.43 40.87
N ASP A 24 -7.51 8.91 41.32
CA ASP A 24 -7.28 10.28 41.77
C ASP A 24 -7.95 11.32 40.85
N GLU A 25 -8.56 12.35 41.45
CA GLU A 25 -9.31 13.39 40.71
C GLU A 25 -8.47 13.99 39.57
N GLU A 26 -7.15 14.16 39.80
CA GLU A 26 -6.20 14.64 38.79
C GLU A 26 -6.12 13.72 37.57
N SER A 27 -6.14 12.40 37.76
CA SER A 27 -6.12 11.43 36.66
C SER A 27 -7.42 11.48 35.84
N PHE A 28 -8.56 11.73 36.49
CA PHE A 28 -9.83 11.93 35.79
C PHE A 28 -9.84 13.23 34.97
N TYR A 29 -9.37 14.35 35.54
CA TYR A 29 -9.23 15.62 34.82
C TYR A 29 -8.22 15.52 33.67
N PHE A 30 -7.08 14.89 33.90
CA PHE A 30 -6.05 14.66 32.90
C PHE A 30 -6.60 13.83 31.73
N SER A 31 -7.26 12.70 32.03
CA SER A 31 -7.92 11.86 31.02
C SER A 31 -8.98 12.64 30.24
N ARG A 32 -9.81 13.43 30.91
CA ARG A 32 -10.83 14.26 30.26
C ARG A 32 -10.23 15.35 29.38
N SER A 33 -9.14 15.96 29.81
CA SER A 33 -8.38 16.96 29.04
C SER A 33 -7.77 16.36 27.78
N LEU A 34 -7.21 15.14 27.88
CA LEU A 34 -6.63 14.41 26.76
C LEU A 34 -7.71 14.01 25.72
N ILE A 35 -8.86 13.52 26.19
CA ILE A 35 -9.99 13.18 25.32
C ILE A 35 -10.51 14.43 24.59
N PHE A 36 -10.59 15.57 25.28
CA PHE A 36 -11.01 16.82 24.66
C PHE A 36 -10.02 17.29 23.60
N ARG A 37 -8.72 17.22 23.92
CA ARG A 37 -7.65 17.57 22.98
C ARG A 37 -7.63 16.67 21.76
N SER A 38 -7.86 15.37 21.91
CA SER A 38 -7.89 14.44 20.77
C SER A 38 -9.05 14.73 19.82
N LYS A 39 -10.24 15.06 20.37
CA LYS A 39 -11.41 15.44 19.56
C LYS A 39 -11.17 16.71 18.75
N GLU A 40 -10.47 17.68 19.32
CA GLU A 40 -10.14 18.92 18.61
C GLU A 40 -9.13 18.68 17.47
N LEU A 41 -8.11 17.84 17.70
CA LEU A 41 -7.17 17.44 16.64
C LEU A 41 -7.88 16.69 15.48
N LEU A 42 -8.86 15.84 15.79
CA LEU A 42 -9.63 15.13 14.78
C LEU A 42 -10.48 16.10 13.93
N LYS A 43 -11.07 17.12 14.57
CA LYS A 43 -11.82 18.18 13.89
C LYS A 43 -10.93 18.98 12.94
N GLN A 44 -9.71 19.33 13.37
CA GLN A 44 -8.72 20.00 12.53
C GLN A 44 -8.26 19.13 11.35
N TYR A 45 -8.03 17.84 11.59
CA TYR A 45 -7.68 16.90 10.53
C TYR A 45 -8.76 16.83 9.46
N HIS A 46 -10.03 16.65 9.86
CA HIS A 46 -11.15 16.64 8.93
C HIS A 46 -11.29 17.97 8.19
N GLN A 47 -11.14 19.12 8.86
CA GLN A 47 -11.24 20.43 8.22
C GLN A 47 -10.12 20.65 7.18
N SER A 48 -8.88 20.25 7.49
CA SER A 48 -7.76 20.36 6.55
C SER A 48 -7.86 19.37 5.38
N HIS A 49 -8.36 18.16 5.60
CA HIS A 49 -8.56 17.18 4.52
C HIS A 49 -9.69 17.63 3.60
N LEU A 50 -10.81 18.12 4.16
CA LEU A 50 -11.93 18.67 3.39
C LEU A 50 -11.51 19.90 2.57
N LEU A 51 -10.71 20.80 3.12
CA LEU A 51 -10.18 21.95 2.37
C LEU A 51 -9.25 21.51 1.24
N LYS A 52 -8.32 20.58 1.48
CA LYS A 52 -7.44 20.03 0.43
C LYS A 52 -8.21 19.26 -0.64
N GLU A 53 -9.31 18.60 -0.26
CA GLU A 53 -10.18 17.89 -1.17
C GLU A 53 -11.03 18.85 -2.02
N GLN A 54 -11.55 19.93 -1.42
CA GLN A 54 -12.23 21.01 -2.14
C GLN A 54 -11.29 21.79 -3.06
N GLU A 55 -10.05 22.04 -2.67
CA GLU A 55 -9.07 22.72 -3.53
C GLU A 55 -8.68 21.85 -4.74
N LYS A 56 -8.56 20.53 -4.53
CA LYS A 56 -8.42 19.55 -5.62
C LYS A 56 -9.67 19.50 -6.51
N ALA A 57 -10.86 19.61 -5.91
CA ALA A 57 -12.13 19.65 -6.63
C ALA A 57 -12.25 20.93 -7.47
N MET A 58 -11.92 22.11 -6.93
CA MET A 58 -11.92 23.38 -7.67
C MET A 58 -10.89 23.38 -8.81
N LYS A 59 -9.70 22.81 -8.59
CA LYS A 59 -8.71 22.61 -9.67
C LYS A 59 -9.20 21.62 -10.73
N SER A 60 -10.09 20.69 -10.38
CA SER A 60 -10.71 19.76 -11.34
C SER A 60 -11.97 20.31 -12.02
N GLN A 61 -12.69 21.26 -11.40
CA GLN A 61 -13.93 21.82 -11.95
C GLN A 61 -13.70 22.79 -13.12
N LYS A 62 -12.45 23.24 -13.34
CA LYS A 62 -12.08 23.96 -14.58
C LYS A 62 -11.85 23.02 -15.78
N VAL A 63 -11.86 21.71 -15.59
CA VAL A 63 -11.86 20.73 -16.69
C VAL A 63 -13.14 19.89 -16.55
N ARG A 64 -14.24 20.51 -16.96
CA ARG A 64 -15.56 19.89 -16.99
C ARG A 64 -15.55 18.71 -17.98
N SER A 65 -16.19 17.62 -17.55
CA SER A 65 -16.81 16.55 -18.36
C SER A 65 -15.91 15.69 -19.26
N SER A 66 -15.34 14.61 -18.70
CA SER A 66 -15.52 13.22 -19.18
C SER A 66 -14.65 12.25 -18.36
N ASP A 67 -15.34 11.27 -17.78
CA ASP A 67 -14.91 9.99 -17.18
C ASP A 67 -13.54 9.81 -16.52
N LYS A 68 -13.65 9.42 -15.25
CA LYS A 68 -12.69 8.82 -14.30
C LYS A 68 -11.61 7.92 -14.93
N LYS A 69 -10.63 8.48 -15.63
CA LYS A 69 -9.32 7.83 -15.77
C LYS A 69 -8.47 8.23 -14.57
N ARG A 70 -8.42 7.32 -13.59
CA ARG A 70 -7.37 7.21 -12.55
C ARG A 70 -6.10 7.82 -13.14
N LYS A 71 -5.64 8.94 -12.58
CA LYS A 71 -4.41 9.63 -13.01
C LYS A 71 -3.31 8.57 -13.07
N SER A 72 -3.03 8.09 -14.27
CA SER A 72 -2.03 7.06 -14.50
C SER A 72 -0.75 7.65 -13.93
N ARG A 73 -0.22 7.05 -12.85
CA ARG A 73 1.15 7.29 -12.40
C ARG A 73 1.98 7.37 -13.68
N ARG A 74 2.76 8.45 -13.85
CA ARG A 74 3.70 8.58 -14.97
C ARG A 74 4.54 7.29 -14.95
N LYS A 75 4.17 6.33 -15.79
CA LYS A 75 4.99 5.14 -16.00
C LYS A 75 6.17 5.70 -16.76
N GLU A 76 7.29 5.87 -16.07
CA GLU A 76 8.57 6.10 -16.71
C GLU A 76 8.68 5.05 -17.82
N SER A 77 8.54 5.51 -19.06
CA SER A 77 8.40 4.61 -20.19
C SER A 77 9.77 4.24 -20.68
N TYR A 78 9.98 2.95 -20.97
CA TYR A 78 11.16 2.45 -21.70
C TYR A 78 11.38 3.14 -23.05
N SER A 79 10.46 3.98 -23.53
CA SER A 79 10.52 4.65 -24.83
C SER A 79 11.83 5.39 -25.06
N ALA A 80 12.37 6.05 -24.04
CA ALA A 80 13.67 6.73 -24.15
C ALA A 80 14.79 5.70 -24.37
N CYS A 81 14.87 4.65 -23.55
CA CYS A 81 15.87 3.60 -23.71
C CYS A 81 15.75 2.90 -25.08
N ILE A 82 14.53 2.51 -25.48
CA ILE A 82 14.25 1.91 -26.79
C ILE A 82 14.73 2.82 -27.91
N TYR A 83 14.50 4.13 -27.79
CA TYR A 83 14.99 5.11 -28.78
C TYR A 83 16.52 5.14 -28.86
N HIS A 84 17.22 5.20 -27.72
CA HIS A 84 18.69 5.20 -27.71
C HIS A 84 19.26 3.92 -28.35
N VAL A 85 18.69 2.75 -28.04
CA VAL A 85 19.11 1.47 -28.64
C VAL A 85 18.87 1.47 -30.15
N LEU A 86 17.71 1.95 -30.62
CA LEU A 86 17.44 1.99 -32.06
C LEU A 86 18.33 3.00 -32.80
N LYS A 87 18.69 4.12 -32.18
CA LYS A 87 19.63 5.09 -32.76
C LYS A 87 21.05 4.52 -32.89
N GLN A 88 21.45 3.61 -32.00
CA GLN A 88 22.72 2.87 -32.13
C GLN A 88 22.71 1.94 -33.36
N VAL A 89 21.56 1.33 -33.68
CA VAL A 89 21.43 0.41 -34.82
C VAL A 89 21.24 1.16 -36.14
N HIS A 90 20.42 2.22 -36.14
CA HIS A 90 20.13 3.03 -37.31
C HIS A 90 20.06 4.53 -36.92
N PRO A 91 21.17 5.28 -37.06
CA PRO A 91 21.19 6.68 -36.69
C PRO A 91 20.29 7.53 -37.60
N ASP A 92 20.13 7.18 -38.88
CA ASP A 92 19.40 8.03 -39.83
C ASP A 92 17.90 7.71 -39.92
N LYS A 93 17.45 6.63 -39.27
CA LYS A 93 16.06 6.18 -39.34
C LYS A 93 15.29 6.54 -38.07
N GLY A 94 14.13 7.16 -38.25
CA GLY A 94 13.17 7.40 -37.16
C GLY A 94 12.27 6.19 -36.90
N ILE A 95 11.65 6.15 -35.72
CA ILE A 95 10.63 5.17 -35.38
C ILE A 95 9.26 5.84 -35.27
N SER A 96 8.24 5.24 -35.89
CA SER A 96 6.86 5.72 -35.79
C SER A 96 6.25 5.45 -34.40
N SER A 97 5.26 6.25 -34.00
CA SER A 97 4.54 6.07 -32.73
C SER A 97 3.86 4.70 -32.64
N LYS A 98 3.31 4.20 -33.75
CA LYS A 98 2.71 2.86 -33.84
C LYS A 98 3.74 1.76 -33.62
N ALA A 99 4.90 1.84 -34.28
CA ALA A 99 6.00 0.88 -34.08
C ALA A 99 6.53 0.91 -32.64
N MET A 100 6.68 2.10 -32.05
CA MET A 100 7.08 2.24 -30.65
C MET A 100 6.09 1.56 -29.69
N SER A 101 4.78 1.65 -29.95
CA SER A 101 3.77 0.96 -29.14
C SER A 101 3.88 -0.57 -29.24
N ILE A 102 4.17 -1.09 -30.43
CA ILE A 102 4.37 -2.53 -30.66
C ILE A 102 5.61 -3.01 -29.90
N ILE A 103 6.75 -2.32 -30.04
CA ILE A 103 7.99 -2.67 -29.33
C ILE A 103 7.81 -2.59 -27.81
N LYS A 104 7.13 -1.55 -27.31
CA LYS A 104 6.84 -1.42 -25.88
C LYS A 104 6.04 -2.61 -25.35
N SER A 105 5.08 -3.12 -26.13
CA SER A 105 4.33 -4.32 -25.77
C SER A 105 5.22 -5.56 -25.80
N PHE A 106 6.09 -5.68 -26.80
CA PHE A 106 7.00 -6.80 -26.97
C PHE A 106 8.02 -6.91 -25.83
N VAL A 107 8.64 -5.80 -25.42
CA VAL A 107 9.54 -5.76 -24.26
C VAL A 107 8.83 -6.23 -22.99
N ASN A 108 7.58 -5.79 -22.80
CA ASN A 108 6.79 -6.19 -21.65
C ASN A 108 6.38 -7.68 -21.69
N ASP A 109 6.16 -8.24 -22.88
CA ASP A 109 5.87 -9.66 -23.05
C ASP A 109 7.10 -10.54 -22.72
N ILE A 110 8.27 -10.18 -23.26
CA ILE A 110 9.54 -10.86 -22.93
C ILE A 110 9.81 -10.82 -21.43
N PHE A 111 9.66 -9.65 -20.80
CA PHE A 111 9.87 -9.50 -19.36
C PHE A 111 8.96 -10.43 -18.55
N LYS A 112 7.68 -10.51 -18.93
CA LYS A 112 6.72 -11.43 -18.27
C LYS A 112 7.09 -12.89 -18.47
N ARG A 113 7.53 -13.26 -19.67
CA ARG A 113 7.95 -14.63 -19.96
C ARG A 113 9.15 -15.03 -19.12
N ILE A 114 10.16 -14.16 -19.00
CA ILE A 114 11.33 -14.40 -18.15
C ILE A 114 10.92 -14.50 -16.68
N ALA A 115 10.06 -13.61 -16.18
CA ALA A 115 9.60 -13.64 -14.80
C ALA A 115 8.79 -14.91 -14.47
N ALA A 116 7.96 -15.38 -15.40
CA ALA A 116 7.22 -16.62 -15.24
C ALA A 116 8.15 -17.83 -15.22
N GLU A 117 9.15 -17.87 -16.10
CA GLU A 117 10.16 -18.93 -16.13
C GLU A 117 10.99 -18.96 -14.85
N ALA A 118 11.44 -17.80 -14.36
CA ALA A 118 12.18 -17.70 -13.10
C ALA A 118 11.34 -18.18 -11.90
N GLY A 119 10.06 -17.78 -11.83
CA GLY A 119 9.14 -18.25 -10.79
C GLY A 119 8.87 -19.76 -10.87
N HIS A 120 8.79 -20.31 -12.08
CA HIS A 120 8.69 -21.76 -12.28
C HIS A 120 9.95 -22.47 -11.80
N LEU A 121 11.14 -21.98 -12.15
CA LEU A 121 12.41 -22.54 -11.70
C LEU A 121 12.59 -22.49 -10.18
N GLU A 122 12.22 -21.39 -9.51
CA GLU A 122 12.25 -21.32 -8.04
C GLU A 122 11.28 -22.31 -7.40
N THR A 123 10.08 -22.45 -7.96
CA THR A 123 9.08 -23.39 -7.44
C THR A 123 9.48 -24.84 -7.70
N CYS A 124 10.00 -25.16 -8.89
CA CYS A 124 10.54 -26.47 -9.21
C CYS A 124 11.74 -26.80 -8.35
N ASN A 125 12.62 -25.83 -8.07
CA ASN A 125 13.73 -26.05 -7.15
C ASN A 125 13.23 -26.32 -5.73
N VAL A 126 12.26 -25.56 -5.21
CA VAL A 126 11.69 -25.82 -3.88
C VAL A 126 10.91 -27.15 -3.83
N GLN A 127 10.13 -27.48 -4.85
CA GLN A 127 9.38 -28.74 -4.92
C GLN A 127 10.29 -29.95 -5.12
N CYS A 128 11.28 -29.85 -6.01
CA CYS A 128 12.26 -30.90 -6.24
C CYS A 128 13.18 -31.05 -5.03
N LEU A 129 13.63 -29.95 -4.41
CA LEU A 129 14.38 -30.00 -3.15
C LEU A 129 13.51 -30.56 -2.02
N CYS A 130 12.23 -30.19 -1.88
CA CYS A 130 11.35 -30.77 -0.86
C CYS A 130 11.06 -32.26 -1.10
N SER A 131 10.84 -32.68 -2.35
CA SER A 131 10.61 -34.08 -2.71
C SER A 131 11.87 -34.93 -2.51
N LEU A 132 13.03 -34.41 -2.94
CA LEU A 132 14.34 -35.02 -2.69
C LEU A 132 14.74 -34.97 -1.22
N ARG A 133 14.29 -33.99 -0.43
CA ARG A 133 14.54 -33.93 1.02
C ARG A 133 13.65 -34.89 1.78
N SER A 134 12.43 -35.16 1.31
CA SER A 134 11.56 -36.17 1.93
C SER A 134 12.08 -37.60 1.69
N SER A 135 12.71 -37.85 0.54
CA SER A 135 13.22 -39.19 0.16
C SER A 135 14.73 -39.39 0.41
N GLY A 136 15.54 -38.33 0.33
CA GLY A 136 17.00 -38.38 0.28
C GLY A 136 17.73 -37.64 1.40
N SER A 137 17.03 -37.12 2.42
CA SER A 137 17.71 -36.56 3.62
C SER A 137 18.64 -37.58 4.26
N ASN A 138 18.36 -38.88 4.16
CA ASN A 138 19.32 -39.89 4.60
C ASN A 138 20.58 -39.90 3.72
N ILE A 139 20.46 -39.85 2.39
CA ILE A 139 21.62 -40.02 1.49
C ILE A 139 22.50 -38.76 1.45
N ILE A 140 21.93 -37.54 1.39
CA ILE A 140 22.72 -36.29 1.34
C ILE A 140 23.31 -35.96 2.71
N LEU A 141 22.60 -36.20 3.83
CA LEU A 141 23.21 -36.06 5.15
C LEU A 141 24.32 -37.10 5.39
N LEU A 142 24.15 -38.33 4.87
CA LEU A 142 25.21 -39.36 4.90
C LEU A 142 26.42 -38.99 4.04
N ALA A 143 26.22 -38.38 2.87
CA ALA A 143 27.33 -37.91 2.02
C ALA A 143 28.08 -36.73 2.66
N ARG A 144 27.39 -35.89 3.42
CA ARG A 144 27.99 -34.71 4.07
C ARG A 144 28.68 -35.03 5.40
N SER A 145 28.25 -36.08 6.12
CA SER A 145 28.92 -36.51 7.36
C SER A 145 30.21 -37.29 7.12
N LYS A 146 30.34 -38.00 5.99
CA LYS A 146 31.56 -38.75 5.62
C LYS A 146 32.73 -37.92 5.09
N VAL A 147 32.54 -36.63 4.85
CA VAL A 147 33.62 -35.73 4.43
C VAL A 147 34.36 -35.12 5.63
N PHE A 148 33.86 -35.31 6.85
CA PHE A 148 34.44 -34.73 8.07
C PHE A 148 34.98 -35.75 9.10
N GLN A 149 35.22 -37.00 8.68
CA GLN A 149 36.06 -37.98 9.41
C GLN A 149 37.10 -38.55 8.44
#